data_AF-A0A964K0N6-F1
#
_entry.id   AF-A0A964K0N6-F1
#
_cell.length_a   1.000
_cell.length_b   1.000
_cell.length_c   1.000
_cell.angle_alpha   90.00
_cell.angle_beta   90.00
_cell.angle_gamma   90.00
#
_symmetry.space_group_name_H-M   'P 1'
#
loop_
_entity.id
_entity.type
_entity.pdbx_description
1 polymer ?
#
loop_
_entity_poly.entity_id
_entity_poly.type
_entity_poly.pdbx_seq_one_letter_code
_entity_poly.pdbx_strand_id
1 'polypeptide(L)'
;MPSITTIIKITKAAIIDALMVVLAWVIFYRMSLWLFAYFEYNPRVYWVFLPAGIRMISVFIFGWAGVLGLFIGSVITNEAEMSSYVIYLAAISSLAPMVAKRTCKWWLNIPGTLQGLSGKQLLVFSVVGALANSLFSSLHFYVSGVSKGLNDFFPMFVGDLLGTLVIFYLIAKILQLISFIHKQITPSIL
;
A
#
# COMPACT_ATOMS: atom_id res chain seq x y z
N MET A 1 31.55 1.86 11.60
CA MET A 1 31.07 1.60 10.22
C MET A 1 30.68 0.13 10.12
N PRO A 2 29.56 -0.23 9.48
CA PRO A 2 29.18 -1.64 9.31
C PRO A 2 30.20 -2.38 8.43
N SER A 3 30.40 -3.68 8.67
CA SER A 3 31.30 -4.51 7.86
C SER A 3 30.74 -4.80 6.47
N ILE A 4 31.60 -5.16 5.50
CA ILE A 4 31.19 -5.52 4.13
C ILE A 4 30.14 -6.66 4.15
N THR A 5 30.33 -7.68 4.99
CA THR A 5 29.38 -8.80 5.12
C THR A 5 28.01 -8.35 5.63
N THR A 6 27.99 -7.41 6.59
CA THR A 6 26.75 -6.82 7.10
C THR A 6 26.03 -6.03 6.01
N ILE A 7 26.77 -5.23 5.23
CA ILE A 7 26.20 -4.46 4.11
C ILE A 7 25.58 -5.40 3.08
N ILE A 8 26.30 -6.46 2.67
CA ILE A 8 25.78 -7.44 1.71
C ILE A 8 24.49 -8.09 2.22
N LYS A 9 24.42 -8.46 3.50
CA LYS A 9 23.24 -9.08 4.10
C LYS A 9 22.03 -8.15 4.08
N ILE A 10 22.22 -6.87 4.46
CA ILE A 10 21.17 -5.86 4.46
C ILE A 10 20.66 -5.60 3.04
N THR A 11 21.56 -5.45 2.07
CA THR A 11 21.18 -5.22 0.67
C THR A 11 20.40 -6.40 0.10
N LYS A 12 20.84 -7.63 0.36
CA LYS A 12 20.10 -8.84 -0.07
C LYS A 12 18.69 -8.88 0.51
N ALA A 13 18.54 -8.61 1.81
CA ALA A 13 17.23 -8.56 2.44
C ALA A 13 16.33 -7.49 1.80
N ALA A 14 16.85 -6.28 1.60
CA ALA A 14 16.09 -5.18 0.99
C ALA A 14 15.64 -5.50 -0.45
N ILE A 15 16.46 -6.21 -1.25
CA ILE A 15 16.08 -6.66 -2.59
C ILE A 15 14.93 -7.67 -2.52
N ILE A 16 15.02 -8.65 -1.63
CA ILE A 16 13.97 -9.67 -1.45
C ILE A 16 12.67 -8.99 -1.01
N ASP A 17 12.74 -8.07 -0.05
CA ASP A 17 11.60 -7.27 0.42
C ASP A 17 10.94 -6.48 -0.73
N ALA A 18 11.74 -5.78 -1.53
CA ALA A 18 11.23 -5.03 -2.68
C ALA A 18 10.55 -5.97 -3.70
N LEU A 19 11.15 -7.13 -4.01
CA LEU A 19 10.59 -8.11 -4.95
C LEU A 19 9.27 -8.70 -4.43
N MET A 20 9.18 -9.02 -3.14
CA MET A 20 7.93 -9.47 -2.52
C MET A 20 6.83 -8.41 -2.66
N VAL A 21 7.17 -7.13 -2.50
CA VAL A 21 6.23 -6.03 -2.65
C VAL A 21 5.82 -5.82 -4.11
N VAL A 22 6.73 -5.96 -5.08
CA VAL A 22 6.39 -5.94 -6.51
C VAL A 22 5.35 -7.01 -6.82
N LEU A 23 5.61 -8.25 -6.39
CA LEU A 23 4.70 -9.38 -6.62
C LEU A 23 3.35 -9.14 -5.97
N ALA A 24 3.32 -8.74 -4.69
CA ALA A 24 2.08 -8.45 -3.98
C ALA A 24 1.29 -7.34 -4.67
N TRP A 25 1.96 -6.25 -5.09
CA TRP A 25 1.31 -5.17 -5.82
C TRP A 25 0.66 -5.67 -7.12
N VAL A 26 1.42 -6.36 -7.97
CA VAL A 26 0.92 -6.84 -9.27
C VAL A 26 -0.27 -7.78 -9.09
N ILE A 27 -0.17 -8.74 -8.16
CA ILE A 27 -1.24 -9.71 -7.87
C ILE A 27 -2.51 -8.98 -7.42
N PHE A 28 -2.41 -8.14 -6.39
CA PHE A 28 -3.58 -7.45 -5.85
C PHE A 28 -4.14 -6.40 -6.80
N TYR A 29 -3.32 -5.82 -7.67
CA TYR A 29 -3.78 -4.93 -8.73
C TYR A 29 -4.66 -5.70 -9.72
N ARG A 30 -4.16 -6.80 -10.29
CA ARG A 30 -4.93 -7.65 -11.22
C ARG A 30 -6.18 -8.24 -10.57
N MET A 31 -6.07 -8.69 -9.32
CA MET A 31 -7.22 -9.16 -8.56
C MET A 31 -8.26 -8.05 -8.34
N SER A 32 -7.82 -6.81 -8.06
CA SER A 32 -8.75 -5.68 -7.90
C SER A 32 -9.50 -5.39 -9.19
N LEU A 33 -8.82 -5.39 -10.34
CA LEU A 33 -9.47 -5.20 -11.64
C LEU A 33 -10.50 -6.29 -11.92
N TRP A 34 -10.17 -7.55 -11.62
CA TRP A 34 -11.07 -8.68 -11.83
C TRP A 34 -12.27 -8.68 -10.88
N LEU A 35 -12.04 -8.50 -9.58
CA LEU A 35 -13.08 -8.58 -8.54
C LEU A 35 -14.01 -7.37 -8.55
N PHE A 36 -13.47 -6.19 -8.89
CA PHE A 36 -14.20 -4.91 -8.84
C PHE A 36 -14.43 -4.32 -10.22
N ALA A 37 -14.44 -5.13 -11.28
CA ALA A 37 -14.71 -4.68 -12.65
C ALA A 37 -16.03 -3.89 -12.77
N TYR A 38 -17.10 -4.36 -12.12
CA TYR A 38 -18.40 -3.68 -12.09
C TYR A 38 -18.43 -2.41 -11.20
N PHE A 39 -17.38 -2.17 -10.43
CA PHE A 39 -17.20 -1.01 -9.55
C PHE A 39 -16.14 -0.04 -10.11
N GLU A 40 -15.84 -0.14 -11.40
CA GLU A 40 -15.02 0.84 -12.12
C GLU A 40 -15.74 2.19 -12.19
N TYR A 41 -15.06 3.27 -11.79
CA TYR A 41 -15.54 4.63 -12.04
C TYR A 41 -15.03 5.13 -13.40
N ASN A 42 -13.76 4.87 -13.69
CA ASN A 42 -13.14 5.03 -14.99
C ASN A 42 -11.89 4.13 -15.10
N PRO A 43 -11.21 4.03 -16.25
CA PRO A 43 -10.11 3.07 -16.44
C PRO A 43 -8.93 3.19 -15.47
N ARG A 44 -8.84 4.27 -14.68
CA ARG A 44 -7.78 4.52 -13.70
C ARG A 44 -8.28 4.53 -12.25
N VAL A 45 -9.59 4.60 -12.03
CA VAL A 45 -10.19 4.84 -10.71
C VAL A 45 -11.32 3.86 -10.47
N TYR A 46 -11.25 3.18 -9.33
CA TYR A 46 -12.20 2.16 -8.90
C TYR A 46 -12.80 2.56 -7.56
N TRP A 47 -14.07 2.23 -7.32
CA TRP A 47 -14.74 2.46 -6.04
C TRP A 47 -14.25 1.54 -4.93
N VAL A 48 -13.51 0.48 -5.28
CA VAL A 48 -12.75 -0.36 -4.34
C VAL A 48 -11.41 -0.73 -4.99
N PHE A 49 -10.30 -0.36 -4.35
CA PHE A 49 -8.97 -0.55 -4.91
C PHE A 49 -8.02 -1.23 -3.92
N LEU A 50 -7.93 -2.57 -3.98
CA LEU A 50 -7.12 -3.38 -3.05
C LEU A 50 -5.64 -2.99 -2.95
N PRO A 51 -4.97 -2.53 -4.03
CA PRO A 51 -3.57 -2.11 -3.95
C PRO A 51 -3.32 -0.95 -2.98
N ALA A 52 -4.36 -0.20 -2.60
CA ALA A 52 -4.28 0.79 -1.51
C ALA A 52 -3.85 0.16 -0.18
N GLY A 53 -4.43 -0.98 0.19
CA GLY A 53 -4.01 -1.69 1.39
C GLY A 53 -2.58 -2.23 1.30
N ILE A 54 -2.20 -2.74 0.13
CA ILE A 54 -0.84 -3.24 -0.13
C ILE A 54 0.19 -2.12 0.03
N ARG A 55 -0.07 -0.92 -0.49
CA ARG A 55 0.78 0.28 -0.28
C ARG A 55 1.07 0.53 1.20
N MET A 56 0.00 0.50 1.99
CA MET A 56 0.03 0.84 3.40
C MET A 56 0.81 -0.19 4.22
N ILE A 57 0.55 -1.48 4.02
CA ILE A 57 1.27 -2.55 4.74
C ILE A 57 2.73 -2.65 4.30
N SER A 58 3.01 -2.48 3.00
CA SER A 58 4.37 -2.63 2.47
C SER A 58 5.32 -1.59 3.06
N VAL A 59 4.87 -0.35 3.22
CA VAL A 59 5.69 0.68 3.85
C VAL A 59 5.78 0.52 5.38
N PHE A 60 4.76 -0.08 6.01
CA PHE A 60 4.84 -0.43 7.42
C PHE A 60 5.89 -1.50 7.69
N ILE A 61 5.85 -2.60 6.94
CA ILE A 61 6.70 -3.78 7.15
C ILE A 61 8.11 -3.58 6.57
N PHE A 62 8.20 -3.14 5.31
CA PHE A 62 9.46 -3.11 4.55
C PHE A 62 10.06 -1.71 4.42
N GLY A 63 9.38 -0.68 4.92
CA GLY A 63 9.88 0.69 4.88
C GLY A 63 10.19 1.16 3.46
N TRP A 64 11.43 1.61 3.24
CA TRP A 64 11.88 2.11 1.93
C TRP A 64 12.04 1.02 0.87
N ALA A 65 12.36 -0.22 1.25
CA ALA A 65 12.34 -1.34 0.32
C ALA A 65 10.91 -1.56 -0.22
N GLY A 66 9.91 -1.38 0.65
CA GLY A 66 8.50 -1.37 0.27
C GLY A 66 8.15 -0.25 -0.72
N VAL A 67 8.65 0.98 -0.50
CA VAL A 67 8.45 2.09 -1.45
C VAL A 67 9.03 1.74 -2.83
N LEU A 68 10.25 1.20 -2.88
CA LEU A 68 10.88 0.81 -4.14
C LEU A 68 10.08 -0.29 -4.85
N GLY A 69 9.63 -1.30 -4.12
CA GLY A 69 8.81 -2.37 -4.68
C GLY A 69 7.46 -1.87 -5.21
N LEU A 70 6.81 -0.95 -4.49
CA LEU A 70 5.56 -0.32 -4.94
C LEU A 70 5.76 0.51 -6.19
N PHE A 71 6.87 1.25 -6.28
CA PHE A 71 7.20 2.05 -7.45
C PHE A 71 7.36 1.16 -8.69
N ILE A 72 8.19 0.13 -8.59
CA ILE A 72 8.45 -0.81 -9.69
C ILE A 72 7.15 -1.54 -10.07
N GLY A 73 6.41 -2.06 -9.09
CA GLY A 73 5.13 -2.72 -9.32
C GLY A 73 4.13 -1.79 -10.01
N SER A 74 4.03 -0.54 -9.57
CA SER A 74 3.14 0.47 -10.15
C SER A 74 3.52 0.79 -11.59
N VAL A 75 4.81 0.89 -11.92
CA VAL A 75 5.25 1.07 -13.32
C VAL A 75 4.86 -0.14 -14.16
N ILE A 76 5.12 -1.37 -13.68
CA ILE A 76 4.78 -2.61 -14.40
C ILE A 76 3.28 -2.72 -14.70
N THR A 77 2.42 -2.33 -13.76
CA THR A 77 0.96 -2.44 -13.93
C THR A 77 0.35 -1.32 -14.77
N ASN A 78 1.06 -0.22 -14.98
CA ASN A 78 0.63 0.84 -15.88
C ASN A 78 1.16 0.52 -17.29
N GLU A 79 0.40 -0.25 -18.06
CA GLU A 79 0.73 -0.76 -19.41
C GLU A 79 0.87 0.32 -20.51
N ALA A 80 0.84 1.61 -20.15
CA ALA A 80 1.11 2.68 -21.10
C ALA A 80 2.61 2.75 -21.41
N GLU A 81 2.97 3.28 -22.58
CA GLU A 81 4.36 3.62 -22.89
C GLU A 81 5.00 4.37 -21.71
N MET A 82 6.25 4.02 -21.38
CA MET A 82 6.97 4.55 -20.22
C MET A 82 7.18 6.06 -20.39
N SER A 83 6.17 6.80 -19.94
CA SER A 83 6.05 8.25 -20.05
C SER A 83 6.30 8.89 -18.69
N SER A 84 6.66 10.17 -18.68
CA SER A 84 6.79 10.93 -17.44
C SER A 84 5.52 10.85 -16.59
N TYR A 85 4.34 10.80 -17.24
CA TYR A 85 3.06 10.63 -16.56
C TYR A 85 3.01 9.37 -15.68
N VAL A 86 3.41 8.21 -16.22
CA VAL A 86 3.43 6.93 -15.48
C VAL A 86 4.44 6.97 -14.33
N ILE A 87 5.61 7.56 -14.56
CA ILE A 87 6.66 7.69 -13.55
C ILE A 87 6.17 8.53 -12.37
N TYR A 88 5.53 9.67 -12.62
CA TYR A 88 4.98 10.52 -11.57
C TYR A 88 3.85 9.83 -10.81
N LEU A 89 2.96 9.12 -11.51
CA LEU A 89 1.88 8.38 -10.87
C LEU A 89 2.42 7.26 -9.96
N ALA A 90 3.42 6.51 -10.44
CA ALA A 90 4.10 5.48 -9.64
C ALA A 90 4.84 6.08 -8.43
N ALA A 91 5.47 7.25 -8.59
CA ALA A 91 6.11 7.97 -7.50
C ALA A 91 5.09 8.42 -6.44
N ILE A 92 3.97 9.01 -6.86
CA ILE A 92 2.89 9.40 -5.95
C ILE A 92 2.37 8.19 -5.18
N SER A 93 2.02 7.12 -5.91
CA SER A 93 1.47 5.88 -5.38
C SER A 93 2.39 5.21 -4.35
N SER A 94 3.70 5.22 -4.60
CA SER A 94 4.70 4.61 -3.71
C SER A 94 5.13 5.49 -2.53
N LEU A 95 5.14 6.82 -2.69
CA LEU A 95 5.61 7.76 -1.65
C LEU A 95 4.50 8.20 -0.69
N ALA A 96 3.26 8.36 -1.17
CA ALA A 96 2.11 8.74 -0.34
C ALA A 96 1.97 7.90 0.96
N PRO A 97 2.04 6.55 0.94
CA PRO A 97 1.97 5.75 2.17
C PRO A 97 3.14 6.00 3.13
N MET A 98 4.33 6.35 2.63
CA MET A 98 5.47 6.72 3.48
C MET A 98 5.27 8.07 4.16
N VAL A 99 4.72 9.04 3.43
CA VAL A 99 4.32 10.33 4.02
C VAL A 99 3.26 10.10 5.09
N ALA A 100 2.21 9.34 4.78
CA ALA A 100 1.16 9.00 5.74
C ALA A 100 1.72 8.31 7.01
N LYS A 101 2.65 7.35 6.85
CA LYS A 101 3.29 6.65 7.98
C LYS A 101 4.04 7.63 8.87
N ARG A 102 4.83 8.54 8.28
CA ARG A 102 5.60 9.54 9.03
C ARG A 102 4.70 10.54 9.74
N THR A 103 3.69 11.07 9.05
CA THR A 103 2.73 12.00 9.63
C THR A 103 1.99 11.36 10.80
N CYS A 104 1.48 10.14 10.64
CA CYS A 104 0.77 9.46 11.71
C CYS A 104 1.69 9.06 12.87
N LYS A 105 2.96 8.73 12.60
CA LYS A 105 3.94 8.51 13.67
C LYS A 105 4.18 9.78 14.48
N TRP A 106 4.31 10.93 13.81
CA TRP A 106 4.54 12.22 14.46
C TRP A 106 3.31 12.71 15.24
N TRP A 107 2.10 12.51 14.72
CA TRP A 107 0.86 13.00 15.35
C TRP A 107 0.23 12.07 16.37
N LEU A 108 0.33 10.75 16.18
CA LEU A 108 -0.47 9.77 16.93
C LEU A 108 0.37 8.77 17.72
N ASN A 109 1.69 8.99 17.79
CA ASN A 109 2.65 8.07 18.42
C ASN A 109 2.45 6.61 17.99
N ILE A 110 2.14 6.40 16.70
CA ILE A 110 1.92 5.06 16.17
C ILE A 110 3.22 4.25 16.32
N PRO A 111 3.14 3.01 16.87
CA PRO A 111 4.31 2.14 16.99
C PRO A 111 4.94 1.86 15.62
N GLY A 112 6.25 1.63 15.62
CA GLY A 112 7.02 1.41 14.39
C GLY A 112 6.66 0.12 13.63
N THR A 113 5.86 -0.75 14.24
CA THR A 113 5.42 -2.04 13.71
C THR A 113 3.90 -2.14 13.70
N LEU A 114 3.35 -3.08 12.93
CA LEU A 114 1.91 -3.40 12.95
C LEU A 114 1.46 -3.97 14.31
N GLN A 115 2.40 -4.50 15.10
CA GLN A 115 2.13 -5.07 16.42
C GLN A 115 1.93 -3.95 17.45
N GLY A 116 0.71 -3.87 18.00
CA GLY A 116 0.34 -2.83 18.98
C GLY A 116 -0.41 -1.64 18.39
N LEU A 117 -0.67 -1.63 17.08
CA LEU A 117 -1.57 -0.65 16.45
C LEU A 117 -3.02 -0.93 16.84
N SER A 118 -3.68 0.06 17.46
CA SER A 118 -5.12 -0.04 17.75
C SER A 118 -5.95 0.06 16.47
N GLY A 119 -7.16 -0.52 16.46
CA GLY A 119 -8.08 -0.40 15.32
C GLY A 119 -8.39 1.05 14.94
N LYS A 120 -8.44 1.97 15.92
CA LYS A 120 -8.60 3.40 15.68
C LYS A 120 -7.40 4.00 14.93
N GLN A 121 -6.18 3.67 15.34
CA GLN A 121 -4.98 4.15 14.65
C GLN A 121 -4.85 3.58 13.24
N LEU A 122 -5.26 2.33 13.01
CA LEU A 122 -5.33 1.75 11.67
C LEU A 122 -6.33 2.52 10.79
N LEU A 123 -7.51 2.83 11.31
CA LEU A 123 -8.52 3.60 10.59
C LEU A 123 -8.01 5.00 10.23
N VAL A 124 -7.39 5.70 11.18
CA VAL A 124 -6.80 7.02 10.90
C VAL A 124 -5.69 6.91 9.87
N PHE A 125 -4.83 5.91 9.96
CA PHE A 125 -3.78 5.67 8.97
C PHE A 125 -4.38 5.41 7.58
N SER A 126 -5.42 4.57 7.47
CA SER A 126 -6.15 4.35 6.21
C SER A 126 -6.71 5.64 5.62
N VAL A 127 -7.34 6.48 6.44
CA VAL A 127 -7.89 7.77 6.00
C VAL A 127 -6.80 8.71 5.51
N VAL A 128 -5.72 8.88 6.28
CA VAL A 128 -4.60 9.77 5.90
C VAL A 128 -3.91 9.28 4.62
N GLY A 129 -3.68 7.97 4.49
CA GLY A 129 -3.08 7.39 3.29
C GLY A 129 -3.98 7.55 2.06
N ALA A 130 -5.27 7.27 2.19
CA ALA A 130 -6.24 7.46 1.13
C ALA A 130 -6.34 8.93 0.71
N LEU A 131 -6.39 9.86 1.66
CA LEU A 131 -6.40 11.30 1.38
C LEU A 131 -5.13 11.74 0.64
N ALA A 132 -3.95 11.34 1.14
CA ALA A 132 -2.68 11.72 0.52
C ALA A 132 -2.61 11.22 -0.93
N ASN A 133 -2.89 9.94 -1.16
CA ASN A 133 -2.79 9.39 -2.50
C ASN A 133 -3.85 9.96 -3.46
N SER A 134 -5.10 10.03 -3.02
CA SER A 134 -6.20 10.53 -3.85
C SER A 134 -6.00 11.99 -4.23
N LEU A 135 -5.53 12.83 -3.30
CA LEU A 135 -5.27 14.24 -3.59
C LEU A 135 -4.15 14.40 -4.63
N PHE A 136 -3.00 13.77 -4.41
CA PHE A 136 -1.86 13.92 -5.32
C PHE A 136 -2.12 13.29 -6.69
N SER A 137 -2.76 12.13 -6.74
CA SER A 137 -3.05 11.46 -8.01
C SER A 137 -4.11 12.21 -8.82
N SER A 138 -5.17 12.73 -8.19
CA SER A 138 -6.17 13.56 -8.89
C SER A 138 -5.60 14.88 -9.38
N LEU A 139 -4.72 15.52 -8.60
CA LEU A 139 -4.01 16.71 -9.05
C LEU A 139 -3.12 16.40 -10.25
N HIS A 140 -2.40 15.27 -10.23
CA HIS A 140 -1.60 14.83 -11.36
C HIS A 140 -2.46 14.56 -12.61
N PHE A 141 -3.62 13.92 -12.46
CA PHE A 141 -4.56 13.69 -13.58
C PHE A 141 -5.08 15.00 -14.18
N TYR A 142 -5.32 16.01 -13.35
CA TYR A 142 -5.74 17.32 -13.79
C TYR A 142 -4.62 18.06 -14.54
N VAL A 143 -3.43 18.12 -13.96
CA VAL A 143 -2.26 18.80 -14.56
C VAL A 143 -1.80 18.13 -15.85
N SER A 144 -1.94 16.80 -15.96
CA SER A 144 -1.62 16.07 -17.19
C SER A 144 -2.68 16.16 -18.28
N GLY A 145 -3.80 16.84 -18.02
CA GLY A 145 -4.92 16.97 -18.97
C GLY A 145 -5.74 15.68 -19.15
N VAL A 146 -5.48 14.64 -18.35
CA VAL A 146 -6.21 13.37 -18.36
C VAL A 146 -7.62 13.53 -17.78
N SER A 147 -7.78 14.45 -16.83
CA SER A 147 -9.07 14.80 -16.23
C SER A 147 -9.36 16.28 -16.38
N LYS A 148 -10.62 16.63 -16.63
CA LYS A 148 -11.07 18.03 -16.78
C LYS A 148 -11.30 18.75 -15.44
N GLY A 149 -11.08 18.06 -14.32
CA GLY A 149 -11.25 18.60 -12.98
C GLY A 149 -10.83 17.60 -11.90
N LEU A 150 -11.25 17.84 -10.65
CA LEU A 150 -10.94 16.97 -9.51
C LEU A 150 -12.04 15.96 -9.20
N ASN A 151 -12.90 15.63 -10.18
CA ASN A 151 -14.02 14.69 -9.98
C ASN A 151 -13.53 13.27 -9.64
N ASP A 152 -12.30 12.91 -10.03
CA ASP A 152 -11.66 11.64 -9.72
C ASP A 152 -11.29 11.50 -8.23
N PHE A 153 -11.19 12.62 -7.51
CA PHE A 153 -10.72 12.63 -6.12
C PHE A 153 -11.60 11.80 -5.21
N PHE A 154 -12.92 12.06 -5.23
CA PHE A 154 -13.84 11.42 -4.29
C PHE A 154 -13.97 9.90 -4.53
N PRO A 155 -14.18 9.41 -5.77
CA PRO A 155 -14.21 7.97 -6.03
C PRO A 155 -12.89 7.28 -5.69
N MET A 156 -11.75 7.92 -5.98
CA MET A 156 -10.43 7.36 -5.65
C MET A 156 -10.17 7.34 -4.14
N PHE A 157 -10.57 8.39 -3.41
CA PHE A 157 -10.47 8.43 -1.95
C PHE A 157 -11.27 7.29 -1.33
N VAL A 158 -12.53 7.10 -1.76
CA VAL A 158 -13.39 6.00 -1.28
C VAL A 158 -12.77 4.65 -1.65
N GLY A 159 -12.31 4.49 -2.88
CA GLY A 159 -11.67 3.26 -3.35
C GLY A 159 -10.42 2.88 -2.57
N ASP A 160 -9.56 3.87 -2.30
CA ASP A 160 -8.34 3.68 -1.51
C ASP A 160 -8.67 3.36 -0.05
N LEU A 161 -9.64 4.05 0.54
CA LEU A 161 -10.08 3.82 1.92
C LEU A 161 -10.65 2.41 2.07
N LEU A 162 -11.62 2.02 1.24
CA LEU A 162 -12.25 0.71 1.28
C LEU A 162 -11.24 -0.40 0.99
N GLY A 163 -10.43 -0.23 -0.05
CA GLY A 163 -9.37 -1.18 -0.40
C GLY A 163 -8.37 -1.40 0.74
N THR A 164 -7.99 -0.31 1.44
CA THR A 164 -7.11 -0.41 2.61
C THR A 164 -7.78 -1.16 3.76
N LEU A 165 -9.02 -0.81 4.09
CA LEU A 165 -9.77 -1.45 5.18
C LEU A 165 -10.00 -2.94 4.92
N VAL A 166 -10.31 -3.34 3.68
CA VAL A 166 -10.45 -4.74 3.29
C VAL A 166 -9.15 -5.51 3.55
N ILE A 167 -8.01 -4.99 3.10
CA ILE A 167 -6.71 -5.66 3.31
C ILE A 167 -6.36 -5.76 4.80
N PHE A 168 -6.57 -4.70 5.57
CA PHE A 168 -6.32 -4.72 7.01
C PHE A 168 -7.21 -5.75 7.72
N TYR A 169 -8.49 -5.83 7.36
CA TYR A 169 -9.41 -6.82 7.90
C TYR A 169 -8.97 -8.24 7.55
N LEU A 170 -8.58 -8.50 6.29
CA LEU A 170 -8.10 -9.82 5.84
C LEU A 170 -6.85 -10.24 6.62
N ILE A 171 -5.88 -9.33 6.78
CA ILE A 171 -4.67 -9.61 7.56
C ILE A 171 -5.02 -9.92 9.01
N ALA A 172 -5.88 -9.12 9.64
CA ALA A 172 -6.32 -9.36 11.01
C ALA A 172 -6.96 -10.75 11.17
N LYS A 173 -7.79 -11.18 10.21
CA LYS A 173 -8.40 -12.50 10.21
C LYS A 173 -7.40 -13.64 10.00
N ILE A 174 -6.45 -13.47 9.08
CA ILE A 174 -5.37 -14.44 8.86
C ILE A 174 -4.54 -14.60 10.13
N LEU A 175 -4.16 -13.50 10.79
CA LEU A 175 -3.38 -13.54 12.03
C LEU A 175 -4.15 -14.21 13.18
N GLN A 176 -5.46 -13.94 13.31
CA GLN A 176 -6.32 -14.63 14.28
C GLN A 176 -6.37 -16.14 14.02
N LEU A 177 -6.51 -16.55 12.76
CA LEU A 177 -6.51 -17.96 12.38
C LEU A 177 -5.17 -18.64 12.68
N ILE A 178 -4.06 -18.00 12.35
CA ILE A 178 -2.71 -18.52 12.66
C ILE A 178 -2.52 -18.66 14.17
N SER A 179 -2.91 -17.65 14.95
CA SER A 179 -2.82 -17.69 16.42
C SER A 179 -3.67 -18.82 17.02
N PHE A 180 -4.88 -19.01 16.49
CA PHE A 180 -5.77 -20.10 16.89
C PHE A 180 -5.16 -21.47 16.61
N ILE A 181 -4.65 -21.69 15.39
CA ILE A 181 -4.00 -22.94 14.98
C ILE A 181 -2.75 -23.20 15.83
N HIS A 182 -1.92 -22.17 16.06
CA HIS A 182 -0.72 -22.29 16.89
C HIS A 182 -1.06 -22.72 18.32
N LYS A 183 -2.12 -22.15 18.92
CA LYS A 183 -2.59 -22.56 20.24
C LYS A 183 -3.10 -24.01 20.28
N GLN A 184 -3.64 -24.53 19.19
CA GLN A 184 -4.07 -25.93 19.11
C GLN A 184 -2.91 -26.91 18.93
N ILE A 185 -1.87 -26.53 18.19
CA ILE A 185 -0.69 -27.38 17.94
C ILE A 185 0.27 -27.37 19.13
N THR A 186 0.33 -26.26 19.87
CA THR A 186 1.17 -26.10 21.07
C THR A 186 0.29 -25.94 22.32
N PRO A 187 -0.52 -26.95 22.69
CA PRO A 187 -1.13 -26.94 24.01
C PRO A 187 0.02 -27.08 25.01
N SER A 188 0.18 -26.03 25.81
CA SER A 188 1.19 -25.87 26.86
C SER A 188 1.76 -27.17 27.43
N ILE A 189 3.06 -27.38 27.20
CA ILE A 189 3.93 -28.03 28.19
C ILE A 189 4.08 -27.03 29.35
N LEU A 190 3.04 -26.86 30.14
CA LEU A 190 3.01 -26.24 31.46
C LEU A 190 1.86 -26.89 32.24
#